data_AF-A0A954R584-F1
#
_entry.id   AF-A0A954R584-F1
#
_cell.length_a   1.000
_cell.length_b   1.000
_cell.length_c   1.000
_cell.angle_alpha   90.00
_cell.angle_beta   90.00
_cell.angle_gamma   90.00
#
_symmetry.space_group_name_H-M   'P 1'
#
loop_
_entity.id
_entity.type
_entity.pdbx_description
1 polymer ?
#
loop_
_entity_poly.entity_id
_entity_poly.type
_entity_poly.pdbx_seq_one_letter_code
_entity_poly.pdbx_strand_id
1 'polypeptide(L)' 'FLSAGPWDEARVFTAPVHFAHGTPAPRMERDAVWSGPVGADRLDLFVNGRSTPDELPEPWHW' A
#
# COMPACT_ATOMS: atom_id res chain seq x y z
N PHE A 1 -2.97 2.91 12.13
CA PHE A 1 -1.82 3.40 11.34
C PHE A 1 -2.29 4.50 10.38
N LEU A 2 -2.86 4.17 9.22
CA LEU A 2 -3.53 5.17 8.35
C LEU A 2 -4.78 5.76 9.02
N SER A 3 -5.56 4.92 9.70
CA SER A 3 -6.73 5.32 10.49
C SER A 3 -6.41 6.23 11.68
N ALA A 4 -5.14 6.34 12.10
CA ALA A 4 -4.76 7.21 13.21
C ALA A 4 -4.73 8.70 12.80
N GLY A 5 -4.84 9.00 11.50
CA GLY A 5 -4.99 10.36 10.97
C GLY A 5 -3.75 11.13 10.52
N PRO A 6 -2.48 10.78 10.83
CA PRO A 6 -1.34 11.61 10.42
C PRO A 6 -0.83 11.31 9.00
N TRP A 7 -1.33 10.26 8.34
CA TRP A 7 -0.85 9.82 7.03
C TRP A 7 -1.99 9.80 6.01
N ASP A 8 -1.70 10.28 4.81
CA ASP A 8 -2.64 10.29 3.69
C ASP A 8 -2.50 9.04 2.81
N GLU A 9 -1.36 8.33 2.88
CA GLU A 9 -1.04 7.21 1.99
C GLU A 9 -0.18 6.15 2.69
N ALA A 10 -0.42 4.87 2.35
CA ALA A 10 0.49 3.78 2.64
C ALA A 10 0.66 2.88 1.41
N ARG A 11 1.92 2.61 1.06
CA ARG A 11 2.33 1.64 0.04
C ARG A 11 2.83 0.38 0.74
N VAL A 12 2.15 -0.74 0.53
CA VAL A 12 2.50 -2.02 1.16
C VAL A 12 2.99 -2.99 0.09
N PHE A 13 4.29 -3.27 0.12
CA PHE A 13 4.89 -4.30 -0.73
C PHE A 13 4.79 -5.67 -0.04
N THR A 14 4.24 -6.63 -0.75
CA THR A 14 4.17 -8.03 -0.35
C THR A 14 4.97 -8.86 -1.34
N ALA A 15 6.10 -9.37 -0.88
CA ALA A 15 6.95 -10.29 -1.63
C ALA A 15 6.68 -11.74 -1.18
N PRO A 16 6.93 -12.75 -2.02
CA PRO A 16 6.99 -14.16 -1.59
C PRO A 16 8.19 -14.44 -0.67
N VAL A 17 9.07 -13.46 -0.44
CA VAL A 17 10.22 -13.56 0.46
C VAL A 17 9.78 -13.51 1.91
N HIS A 18 10.13 -14.55 2.67
CA HIS A 18 10.02 -14.54 4.12
C HIS A 18 11.20 -13.78 4.72
N PHE A 19 10.94 -12.64 5.34
CA PHE A 19 11.94 -11.97 6.18
C PHE A 19 12.19 -12.82 7.43
N ALA A 20 13.45 -13.14 7.73
CA ALA A 20 13.81 -13.88 8.94
C ALA A 20 13.56 -13.07 10.23
N HIS A 21 13.68 -11.74 10.13
CA HIS A 21 13.52 -10.80 11.24
C HIS A 21 12.91 -9.48 10.73
N GLY A 22 12.14 -8.81 11.59
CA GLY A 22 11.48 -7.54 11.28
C GLY A 22 10.07 -7.47 11.86
N THR A 23 9.49 -6.28 11.89
CA THR A 23 8.07 -6.09 12.23
C THR A 23 7.26 -6.16 10.93
N PRO A 24 6.32 -7.12 10.80
CA PRO A 24 5.44 -7.17 9.64
C PRO A 24 4.69 -5.86 9.46
N ALA A 25 4.43 -5.48 8.20
CA ALA A 25 3.55 -4.36 7.93
C ALA A 25 2.19 -4.58 8.63
N PRO A 26 1.59 -3.54 9.24
CA PRO A 26 0.29 -3.68 9.87
C PRO A 26 -0.73 -4.19 8.86
N ARG A 27 -1.60 -5.10 9.30
CA ARG A 27 -2.74 -5.50 8.48
C ARG A 27 -3.68 -4.30 8.34
N MET A 28 -3.97 -3.91 7.11
CA MET A 28 -4.96 -2.87 6.84
C MET A 28 -6.36 -3.48 6.92
N GLU A 29 -7.28 -2.83 7.63
CA GLU A 29 -8.68 -3.26 7.79
C GLU A 29 -9.60 -2.79 6.65
N ARG A 30 -9.04 -2.13 5.63
CA ARG A 30 -9.75 -1.62 4.46
C ARG A 30 -9.15 -2.22 3.19
N ASP A 31 -9.93 -2.23 2.12
CA ASP A 31 -9.44 -2.63 0.81
C ASP A 31 -8.43 -1.62 0.25
N ALA A 32 -7.47 -2.13 -0.50
CA ALA A 32 -6.54 -1.30 -1.24
C ALA A 32 -7.30 -0.59 -2.36
N VAL A 33 -6.99 0.69 -2.60
CA VAL A 33 -7.54 1.44 -3.73
C VAL A 33 -6.93 1.01 -5.05
N TRP A 34 -5.72 0.45 -4.99
CA TRP A 34 -5.07 -0.20 -6.11
C TRP A 34 -4.23 -1.37 -5.60
N SER A 35 -4.23 -2.46 -6.37
CA SER A 35 -3.38 -3.63 -6.12
C SER A 35 -2.87 -4.15 -7.46
N GLY A 36 -1.57 -4.38 -7.55
CA GLY A 36 -0.96 -4.85 -8.78
C GLY A 36 0.45 -5.40 -8.59
N PRO A 37 0.97 -6.13 -9.59
CA PRO A 37 2.34 -6.58 -9.59
C PRO A 37 3.30 -5.42 -9.84
N VAL A 38 4.39 -5.35 -9.07
CA VAL A 38 5.54 -4.46 -9.28
C VAL A 38 6.79 -5.34 -9.29
N GLY A 39 7.30 -5.62 -10.48
CA GLY A 39 8.36 -6.61 -10.65
C GLY A 39 7.89 -8.00 -10.21
N ALA A 40 8.57 -8.57 -9.20
CA ALA A 40 8.22 -9.87 -8.60
C ALA A 40 7.30 -9.76 -7.37
N ASP A 41 7.01 -8.54 -6.92
CA ASP A 41 6.26 -8.26 -5.70
C ASP A 41 4.83 -7.81 -6.02
N ARG A 42 3.93 -7.90 -5.04
CA ARG A 42 2.62 -7.24 -5.10
C ARG A 42 2.68 -5.93 -4.33
N LEU A 43 2.22 -4.84 -4.92
CA LEU A 43 2.03 -3.57 -4.23
C LEU A 43 0.54 -3.35 -3.98
N ASP A 44 0.17 -3.18 -2.72
CA ASP A 44 -1.15 -2.77 -2.27
C ASP A 44 -1.08 -1.29 -1.82
N LEU A 45 -1.85 -0.40 -2.46
CA LEU A 45 -1.91 1.02 -2.18
C LEU A 45 -3.16 1.35 -1.36
N PHE A 46 -2.97 2.07 -0.25
CA PHE A 46 -4.03 2.53 0.63
C PHE A 46 -3.94 4.05 0.79
N VAL A 47 -5.08 4.72 0.73
CA VAL A 47 -5.17 6.18 0.90
C VAL A 47 -6.19 6.55 1.99
N ASN A 48 -6.00 7.73 2.57
CA ASN A 48 -6.89 8.32 3.55
C ASN A 48 -7.55 9.56 2.93
N GLY A 49 -8.88 9.61 2.88
CA GLY A 49 -9.61 10.71 2.26
C GLY A 49 -10.01 10.48 0.80
N ARG A 50 -10.55 11.51 0.16
CA ARG A 50 -11.36 11.50 -1.08
C ARG A 50 -10.59 11.16 -2.38
N SER A 51 -9.38 10.63 -2.32
CA SER A 51 -8.66 10.27 -3.55
C SER A 51 -9.42 9.14 -4.24
N THR A 52 -10.10 9.48 -5.31
CA THR A 52 -10.75 8.49 -6.17
C THR A 52 -9.67 7.71 -6.91
N PRO A 53 -9.91 6.44 -7.31
CA PRO A 53 -8.93 5.64 -8.05
C PRO A 53 -8.35 6.37 -9.28
N ASP A 54 -9.13 7.28 -9.88
CA ASP A 54 -8.76 8.09 -11.05
C ASP A 54 -7.79 9.24 -10.75
N GLU A 55 -7.60 9.62 -9.47
CA GLU A 55 -6.69 10.68 -9.03
C GLU A 55 -5.37 10.14 -8.47
N LEU A 56 -5.23 8.81 -8.39
CA LEU A 56 -4.00 8.19 -7.91
C LEU A 56 -2.91 8.34 -8.98
N PRO A 57 -1.71 8.82 -8.62
CA PRO A 57 -0.61 8.87 -9.57
C PRO A 57 -0.32 7.46 -10.07
N GLU A 58 -0.08 7.32 -11.38
CA GLU A 58 0.36 6.05 -11.96
C GLU A 58 1.51 5.47 -11.12
N PRO A 59 1.49 4.17 -10.79
CA PRO A 59 2.39 3.58 -9.80
C PRO A 59 3.89 3.72 -10.12
N TRP A 60 4.22 4.24 -11.30
CA TRP A 60 5.52 4.21 -11.97
C TRP A 60 6.17 5.59 -12.16
N HIS A 61 5.53 6.68 -11.73
CA HIS A 61 6.13 8.02 -11.82
C HIS A 61 6.88 8.41 -10.53
N TRP A 62 7.89 7.64 -10.13
CA TRP A 62 8.86 8.01 -9.09
C TRP A 62 10.10 7.12 -9.16
#